data_AF-A0A4U6TWC3-F1
#
_entry.id   AF-A0A4U6TWC3-F1
#
_cell.length_a   1.000
_cell.length_b   1.000
_cell.length_c   1.000
_cell.angle_alpha   90.00
_cell.angle_beta   90.00
_cell.angle_gamma   90.00
#
_symmetry.space_group_name_H-M   'P 1'
#
loop_
_entity.id
_entity.type
_entity.pdbx_description
1 polymer ?
#
loop_
_entity_poly.entity_id
_entity_poly.type
_entity_poly.pdbx_seq_one_letter_code
_entity_poly.pdbx_strand_id
1 'polypeptide(L)'
;MQEGVREMRLKSSSCLQGFVLSVLQLLLVASAGARRAAPRTRTDPTEAAAVNAVFAKLGQTAASAWNISGDPCTGAATDGTVLDDNPNFNPGIKCDCTYQNNTVCLVTHL
;
A
#
# COMPACT_ATOMS: atom_id res chain seq x y z
N MET A 1 -2.18 -9.35 -67.72
CA MET A 1 -1.92 -8.20 -66.81
C MET A 1 -2.96 -8.03 -65.69
N GLN A 2 -3.85 -8.99 -65.41
CA GLN A 2 -4.84 -8.89 -64.31
C GLN A 2 -4.46 -9.69 -63.04
N GLU A 3 -3.54 -10.66 -63.12
CA GLU A 3 -3.09 -11.45 -61.96
C GLU A 3 -2.18 -10.64 -61.02
N GLY A 4 -1.30 -9.79 -61.56
CA GLY A 4 -0.43 -8.93 -60.76
C GLY A 4 -1.18 -7.87 -59.94
N VAL A 5 -2.36 -7.44 -60.37
CA VAL A 5 -3.19 -6.48 -59.63
C VAL A 5 -3.84 -7.13 -58.41
N ARG A 6 -4.21 -8.43 -58.49
CA ARG A 6 -4.78 -9.17 -57.34
C ARG A 6 -3.72 -9.47 -56.28
N GLU A 7 -2.52 -9.87 -56.70
CA GLU A 7 -1.36 -10.10 -55.83
C GLU A 7 -0.96 -8.82 -55.05
N MET A 8 -0.93 -7.66 -55.73
CA MET A 8 -0.64 -6.38 -55.09
C MET A 8 -1.69 -5.97 -54.05
N ARG A 9 -2.97 -6.26 -54.30
CA ARG A 9 -4.07 -5.96 -53.37
C ARG A 9 -4.06 -6.89 -52.15
N LEU A 10 -3.72 -8.17 -52.33
CA LEU A 10 -3.56 -9.13 -51.23
C LEU A 10 -2.37 -8.78 -50.33
N LYS A 11 -1.23 -8.38 -50.93
CA LYS A 11 -0.03 -7.94 -50.20
C LYS A 11 -0.29 -6.66 -49.40
N SER A 12 -0.99 -5.70 -50.01
CA SER A 12 -1.35 -4.42 -49.39
C SER A 12 -2.31 -4.61 -48.20
N SER A 13 -3.30 -5.51 -48.33
CA SER A 13 -4.24 -5.85 -47.26
C SER A 13 -3.54 -6.52 -46.06
N SER A 14 -2.63 -7.46 -46.32
CA SER A 14 -1.86 -8.16 -45.27
C SER A 14 -0.95 -7.22 -44.48
N CYS A 15 -0.34 -6.22 -45.14
CA CYS A 15 0.48 -5.22 -44.46
C CYS A 15 -0.36 -4.27 -43.57
N LEU A 16 -1.54 -3.85 -44.06
CA LEU A 16 -2.46 -3.03 -43.28
C LEU A 16 -3.00 -3.79 -42.06
N GLN A 17 -3.39 -5.06 -42.23
CA GLN A 17 -3.83 -5.90 -41.12
C GLN A 17 -2.71 -6.12 -40.08
N GLY A 18 -1.47 -6.36 -40.51
CA GLY A 18 -0.33 -6.48 -39.60
C GLY A 18 -0.07 -5.19 -38.81
N PHE A 19 -0.15 -4.04 -39.48
CA PHE A 19 0.03 -2.74 -38.82
C PHE A 19 -1.10 -2.44 -37.83
N VAL A 20 -2.35 -2.67 -38.21
CA VAL A 20 -3.51 -2.47 -37.33
C VAL A 20 -3.45 -3.40 -36.11
N LEU A 21 -3.10 -4.68 -36.29
CA LEU A 21 -2.92 -5.61 -35.18
C LEU A 21 -1.76 -5.20 -34.26
N SER A 22 -0.65 -4.73 -34.82
CA SER A 22 0.50 -4.25 -34.06
C SER A 22 0.16 -3.00 -33.23
N VAL A 23 -0.53 -2.02 -33.83
CA VAL A 23 -1.00 -0.82 -33.13
C VAL A 23 -2.02 -1.17 -32.06
N LEU A 24 -2.96 -2.08 -32.34
CA LEU A 24 -3.95 -2.53 -31.36
C LEU A 24 -3.28 -3.21 -30.15
N GLN A 25 -2.32 -4.11 -30.37
CA GLN A 25 -1.56 -4.73 -29.28
C GLN A 25 -0.79 -3.68 -28.45
N LEU A 26 -0.20 -2.67 -29.10
CA LEU A 26 0.53 -1.60 -28.41
C LEU A 26 -0.39 -0.73 -27.53
N LEU A 27 -1.60 -0.44 -28.02
CA LEU A 27 -2.62 0.31 -27.27
C LEU A 27 -3.17 -0.48 -26.07
N LEU A 28 -3.34 -1.80 -26.20
CA LEU A 28 -3.78 -2.64 -25.07
C LEU A 28 -2.75 -2.64 -23.93
N VAL A 29 -1.45 -2.73 -24.22
CA VAL A 29 -0.38 -2.74 -23.20
C VAL A 29 -0.28 -1.40 -22.46
N ALA A 30 -0.54 -0.28 -23.15
CA ALA A 30 -0.55 1.05 -22.53
C ALA A 30 -1.69 1.28 -21.52
N SER A 31 -2.74 0.44 -21.56
CA SER A 31 -3.90 0.53 -20.66
C SER A 31 -3.74 -0.22 -19.32
N ALA A 32 -2.59 -0.87 -19.08
CA ALA A 32 -2.26 -1.48 -17.79
C ALA A 32 -2.13 -0.38 -16.72
N GLY A 33 -3.28 -0.01 -16.13
CA GLY A 33 -3.44 1.14 -15.26
C GLY A 33 -2.51 1.13 -14.04
N ALA A 34 -2.15 2.34 -13.61
CA ALA A 34 -1.50 2.56 -12.34
C ALA A 34 -2.30 1.89 -11.22
N ARG A 35 -1.70 0.90 -10.54
CA ARG A 35 -2.27 0.33 -9.32
C ARG A 35 -2.35 1.44 -8.29
N ARG A 36 -3.55 2.00 -8.07
CA ARG A 36 -3.79 2.93 -6.97
C ARG A 36 -3.58 2.14 -5.68
N ALA A 37 -2.56 2.50 -4.91
CA ALA A 37 -2.41 1.99 -3.55
C ALA A 37 -3.64 2.45 -2.76
N ALA A 38 -4.29 1.52 -2.05
CA ALA A 38 -5.30 1.89 -1.08
C ALA A 38 -4.67 2.83 -0.03
N PRO A 39 -5.42 3.81 0.51
CA PRO A 39 -4.97 4.57 1.67
C PRO A 39 -4.57 3.58 2.77
N ARG A 40 -3.31 3.64 3.23
CA ARG A 40 -2.88 2.84 4.37
C ARG A 40 -3.42 3.50 5.64
N THR A 41 -4.10 2.72 6.47
CA THR A 41 -4.35 3.08 7.87
C THR A 41 -3.02 3.38 8.55
N ARG A 42 -2.92 4.52 9.21
CA ARG A 42 -1.68 4.99 9.86
C ARG A 42 -1.99 5.72 11.16
N THR A 43 -1.11 5.66 12.14
CA THR A 43 -1.15 6.57 13.29
C THR A 43 -0.98 8.02 12.83
N ASP A 44 -1.68 8.94 13.49
CA ASP A 44 -1.41 10.38 13.32
C ASP A 44 0.09 10.66 13.55
N PRO A 45 0.77 11.40 12.66
CA PRO A 45 2.21 11.62 12.77
C PRO A 45 2.59 12.38 14.05
N THR A 46 1.71 13.23 14.58
CA THR A 46 1.95 13.96 15.84
C THR A 46 1.88 13.01 17.02
N GLU A 47 0.89 12.12 17.06
CA GLU A 47 0.78 11.12 18.13
C GLU A 47 1.93 10.11 18.09
N ALA A 48 2.31 9.63 16.90
CA ALA A 48 3.46 8.74 16.74
C ALA A 48 4.77 9.40 17.23
N ALA A 49 4.97 10.68 16.93
CA ALA A 49 6.12 11.42 17.44
C ALA A 49 6.06 11.60 18.96
N ALA A 50 4.87 11.86 19.52
CA ALA A 50 4.68 12.01 20.96
C ALA A 50 4.99 10.71 21.72
N VAL A 51 4.52 9.56 21.23
CA VAL A 51 4.83 8.24 21.82
C VAL A 51 6.33 8.00 21.83
N ASN A 52 7.00 8.21 20.69
CA ASN A 52 8.45 8.07 20.60
C ASN A 52 9.20 9.01 21.57
N ALA A 53 8.72 10.26 21.73
CA ALA A 53 9.31 11.20 22.67
C ALA A 53 9.13 10.80 24.13
N VAL A 54 7.98 10.22 24.50
CA VAL A 54 7.73 9.68 25.85
C VAL A 54 8.68 8.52 26.13
N PHE A 55 8.80 7.57 25.19
CA PHE A 55 9.65 6.40 25.36
C PHE A 55 11.12 6.82 25.51
N ALA A 56 11.59 7.74 24.66
CA ALA A 56 12.93 8.31 24.77
C ALA A 56 13.17 9.00 26.13
N LYS A 57 12.21 9.78 26.62
CA LYS A 57 12.27 10.44 27.94
C LYS A 57 12.34 9.46 29.11
N LEU A 58 11.67 8.32 29.00
CA LEU A 58 11.65 7.27 30.02
C LEU A 58 12.85 6.31 29.93
N GLY A 59 13.72 6.49 28.93
CA GLY A 59 14.79 5.53 28.65
C GLY A 59 14.27 4.15 28.23
N GLN A 60 13.01 4.09 27.77
CA GLN A 60 12.38 2.87 27.32
C GLN A 60 12.64 2.70 25.83
N THR A 61 13.17 1.55 25.48
CA THR A 61 12.98 1.00 24.14
C THR A 61 11.76 0.10 24.18
N ALA A 62 11.00 0.07 23.10
CA ALA A 62 10.00 -0.97 22.92
C ALA A 62 10.55 -2.34 23.28
N ALA A 63 9.71 -3.14 23.92
CA ALA A 63 9.87 -4.58 23.85
C ALA A 63 9.99 -5.03 22.38
N SER A 64 10.75 -6.08 22.11
CA SER A 64 10.94 -6.61 20.75
C SER A 64 9.64 -6.98 20.02
N ALA A 65 8.55 -7.19 20.77
CA ALA A 65 7.20 -7.35 20.24
C ALA A 65 6.71 -6.11 19.47
N TRP A 66 7.27 -4.94 19.77
CA TRP A 66 7.00 -3.67 19.11
C TRP A 66 8.16 -3.28 18.20
N ASN A 67 7.87 -3.16 16.91
CA ASN A 67 8.84 -2.66 15.93
C ASN A 67 8.73 -1.11 15.79
N ILE A 68 9.05 -0.32 16.83
CA ILE A 68 8.77 1.15 16.83
C ILE A 68 9.64 1.99 15.90
N SER A 69 10.54 1.39 15.13
CA SER A 69 11.04 2.06 13.92
C SER A 69 9.93 2.28 12.87
N GLY A 70 8.77 1.62 13.04
CA GLY A 70 7.58 1.75 12.20
C GLY A 70 6.42 2.54 12.84
N ASP A 71 5.20 2.19 12.46
CA ASP A 71 3.97 2.78 12.96
C ASP A 71 3.57 2.14 14.30
N PRO A 72 3.38 2.92 15.39
CA PRO A 72 3.11 2.38 16.72
C PRO A 72 1.73 1.70 16.84
N CYS A 73 0.75 2.05 16.01
CA CYS A 73 -0.58 1.45 16.00
C CYS A 73 -0.67 0.31 14.99
N THR A 74 0.15 -0.72 15.17
CA THR A 74 0.14 -1.94 14.35
C THR A 74 0.16 -3.21 15.22
N GLY A 75 -0.30 -4.34 14.67
CA GLY A 75 -0.31 -5.64 15.34
C GLY A 75 -1.06 -5.60 16.67
N ALA A 76 -0.36 -5.95 17.75
CA ALA A 76 -0.91 -6.04 19.09
C ALA A 76 -1.52 -4.73 19.62
N ALA A 77 -1.18 -3.57 19.05
CA ALA A 77 -1.79 -2.29 19.42
C ALA A 77 -3.27 -2.17 18.97
N THR A 78 -3.68 -2.97 17.97
CA THR A 78 -5.00 -2.82 17.31
C THR A 78 -5.81 -4.11 17.25
N ASP A 79 -5.20 -5.29 17.36
CA ASP A 79 -5.83 -6.60 17.11
C ASP A 79 -6.59 -7.22 18.32
N GLY A 80 -6.93 -6.42 19.32
CA GLY A 80 -7.66 -6.87 20.51
C GLY A 80 -6.82 -7.69 21.51
N THR A 81 -5.52 -7.88 21.26
CA THR A 81 -4.60 -8.49 22.24
C THR A 81 -4.70 -7.77 23.59
N VAL A 82 -4.90 -8.52 24.67
CA VAL A 82 -4.85 -7.98 26.04
C VAL A 82 -3.39 -7.74 26.39
N LEU A 83 -3.04 -6.48 26.62
CA LEU A 83 -1.66 -6.07 26.91
C LEU A 83 -1.39 -5.92 28.40
N ASP A 84 -2.47 -5.77 29.19
CA ASP A 84 -2.41 -5.59 30.63
C ASP A 84 -1.63 -6.75 31.27
N ASP A 85 -0.72 -6.39 32.19
CA ASP A 85 0.14 -7.32 32.94
C ASP A 85 1.06 -8.23 32.11
N ASN A 86 1.13 -8.06 30.78
CA ASN A 86 2.04 -8.83 29.94
C ASN A 86 3.40 -8.13 29.83
N PRO A 87 4.47 -8.66 30.46
CA PRO A 87 5.78 -8.00 30.46
C PRO A 87 6.39 -7.91 29.05
N ASN A 88 5.94 -8.72 28.10
CA ASN A 88 6.41 -8.66 26.71
C ASN A 88 5.88 -7.45 25.94
N PHE A 89 4.84 -6.78 26.46
CA PHE A 89 4.27 -5.57 25.89
C PHE A 89 4.42 -4.38 26.85
N ASN A 90 5.44 -4.37 27.72
CA ASN A 90 5.72 -3.24 28.60
C ASN A 90 6.88 -2.39 28.04
N PRO A 91 6.70 -1.09 27.75
CA PRO A 91 5.45 -0.32 27.86
C PRO A 91 4.41 -0.70 26.80
N GLY A 92 3.13 -0.61 27.18
CA GLY A 92 1.98 -0.99 26.35
C GLY A 92 1.54 0.16 25.45
N ILE A 93 1.00 -0.16 24.28
CA ILE A 93 0.42 0.83 23.37
C ILE A 93 -0.93 0.29 22.90
N LYS A 94 -2.00 1.07 23.11
CA LYS A 94 -3.30 0.80 22.46
C LYS A 94 -3.75 1.94 21.59
N CYS A 95 -4.39 1.55 20.50
CA CYS A 95 -4.90 2.48 19.52
C CYS A 95 -6.33 2.16 19.07
N ASP A 96 -7.05 3.22 18.72
CA ASP A 96 -8.33 3.16 18.05
C ASP A 96 -8.16 3.63 16.59
N CYS A 97 -8.39 2.73 15.64
CA CYS A 97 -8.28 2.98 14.21
C CYS A 97 -9.64 3.17 13.53
N THR A 98 -10.63 3.71 14.24
CA THR A 98 -11.94 4.06 13.67
C THR A 98 -11.99 5.49 13.14
N TYR A 99 -10.97 6.31 13.41
CA TYR A 99 -10.93 7.70 13.00
C TYR A 99 -10.77 7.87 11.48
N GLN A 100 -11.43 8.90 10.92
CA GLN A 100 -11.39 9.26 9.50
C GLN A 100 -11.61 8.06 8.56
N ASN A 101 -12.73 7.34 8.72
CA ASN A 101 -13.07 6.15 7.92
C ASN A 101 -11.96 5.09 7.93
N ASN A 102 -11.44 4.79 9.12
CA ASN A 102 -10.37 3.80 9.33
C ASN A 102 -9.03 4.12 8.65
N THR A 103 -8.78 5.38 8.31
CA THR A 103 -7.51 5.81 7.71
C THR A 103 -6.51 6.33 8.73
N VAL A 104 -6.99 6.76 9.91
CA VAL A 104 -6.15 7.30 10.99
C VAL A 104 -6.37 6.50 12.27
N CYS A 105 -5.29 6.13 12.94
CA CYS A 105 -5.30 5.55 14.27
C CYS A 105 -4.93 6.60 15.31
N LEU A 106 -5.70 6.66 16.40
CA LEU A 106 -5.43 7.49 17.56
C LEU A 106 -4.90 6.64 18.71
N VAL A 107 -3.94 7.16 19.47
CA VAL A 107 -3.39 6.47 20.63
C VAL A 107 -4.34 6.69 21.81
N THR A 108 -4.83 5.60 22.42
CA THR A 108 -5.80 5.66 23.51
C THR A 108 -5.19 5.34 24.88
N HIS A 109 -4.13 4.53 24.92
CA HIS A 109 -3.42 4.16 26.16
C HIS A 109 -1.91 3.95 25.94
N LEU A 110 -1.12 4.28 26.97
CA LEU A 110 0.33 4.11 27.10
C LEU A 110 0.70 3.57 28.49
#